data_AF-A0A075JXS1-F1
#
_entry.id   AF-A0A075JXS1-F1
#
_cell.length_a   1.000
_cell.length_b   1.000
_cell.length_c   1.000
_cell.angle_alpha   90.00
_cell.angle_beta   90.00
_cell.angle_gamma   90.00
#
_symmetry.space_group_name_H-M   'P 1'
#
loop_
_entity.id
_entity.type
_entity.pdbx_description
1 polymer ?
#
loop_
_entity_poly.entity_id
_entity_poly.type
_entity_poly.pdbx_seq_one_letter_code
_entity_poly.pdbx_strand_id
1 'polypeptide(L)'
;MAKPTPAGTQPATPAAAPAAPATTAPAPVHGFVTDMTAFNAFIATHPTPDQFRAAYPDVLLVLPGTVATRELRSNNSRYFAEVDANGRITGGKFM
;
A
#
# COMPACT_ATOMS: atom_id res chain seq x y z
N MET A 1 -31.39 7.36 -48.63
CA MET A 1 -30.74 6.81 -47.42
C MET A 1 -29.43 6.19 -47.90
N ALA A 2 -28.33 6.95 -47.87
CA ALA A 2 -27.07 6.57 -48.55
C ALA A 2 -25.87 6.68 -47.60
N LYS A 3 -24.90 5.78 -47.87
CA LYS A 3 -23.68 5.30 -47.21
C LYS A 3 -22.69 6.34 -46.59
N PRO A 4 -21.69 5.84 -45.79
CA PRO A 4 -20.94 6.53 -44.75
C PRO A 4 -19.62 7.16 -45.23
N THR A 5 -19.02 8.02 -44.40
CA THR A 5 -17.59 8.36 -44.47
C THR A 5 -16.99 8.52 -43.05
N PRO A 6 -15.83 7.90 -42.77
CA PRO A 6 -15.05 8.02 -41.54
C PRO A 6 -13.94 9.09 -41.66
N ALA A 7 -13.54 9.75 -40.58
CA ALA A 7 -12.28 10.48 -40.50
C ALA A 7 -11.87 10.69 -39.03
N GLY A 8 -10.83 9.98 -38.63
CA GLY A 8 -10.23 10.07 -37.31
C GLY A 8 -9.08 9.09 -37.15
N THR A 9 -8.12 9.16 -38.08
CA THR A 9 -6.83 8.46 -37.98
C THR A 9 -5.95 9.18 -36.98
N GLN A 10 -5.45 8.47 -35.96
CA GLN A 10 -4.02 8.43 -35.63
C GLN A 10 -3.72 7.35 -34.57
N PRO A 11 -2.47 6.85 -34.49
CA PRO A 11 -2.17 5.42 -34.57
C PRO A 11 -1.32 4.89 -33.40
N ALA A 12 -1.11 3.58 -33.40
CA ALA A 12 0.07 2.85 -32.91
C ALA A 12 0.60 3.13 -31.50
N THR A 13 0.31 2.20 -30.59
CA THR A 13 1.24 1.73 -29.53
C THR A 13 2.52 1.21 -30.24
N PRO A 14 3.75 1.46 -29.73
CA PRO A 14 4.26 0.59 -28.65
C PRO A 14 5.37 1.23 -27.77
N ALA A 15 5.17 1.26 -26.45
CA ALA A 15 6.26 1.22 -25.47
C ALA A 15 5.69 0.93 -24.08
N ALA A 16 5.06 -0.24 -23.92
CA ALA A 16 4.95 -0.81 -22.60
C ALA A 16 6.38 -1.24 -22.20
N ALA A 17 7.07 -0.37 -21.45
CA ALA A 17 8.04 -0.85 -20.48
C ALA A 17 7.38 -1.99 -19.70
N PRO A 18 8.08 -3.09 -19.37
CA PRO A 18 7.45 -4.18 -18.65
C PRO A 18 6.89 -3.57 -17.37
N ALA A 19 5.55 -3.49 -17.30
CA ALA A 19 4.88 -3.22 -16.06
C ALA A 19 5.42 -4.29 -15.13
N ALA A 20 6.25 -3.86 -14.17
CA ALA A 20 6.65 -4.66 -13.04
C ALA A 20 5.40 -5.42 -12.58
N PRO A 21 5.52 -6.73 -12.26
CA PRO A 21 4.37 -7.57 -12.06
C PRO A 21 3.42 -6.81 -11.15
N ALA A 22 2.21 -6.58 -11.66
CA ALA A 22 1.10 -6.13 -10.84
C ALA A 22 0.87 -7.25 -9.82
N THR A 23 1.73 -7.26 -8.81
CA THR A 23 1.49 -7.87 -7.53
C THR A 23 0.18 -7.22 -7.18
N THR A 24 -0.89 -8.00 -7.20
CA THR A 24 -2.22 -7.65 -6.73
C THR A 24 -2.04 -7.07 -5.34
N ALA A 25 -1.78 -5.76 -5.29
CA ALA A 25 -1.59 -5.04 -4.06
C ALA A 25 -2.97 -5.11 -3.40
N PRO A 26 -3.05 -5.60 -2.15
CA PRO A 26 -4.32 -5.70 -1.46
C PRO A 26 -5.01 -4.35 -1.53
N ALA A 27 -6.31 -4.36 -1.83
CA ALA A 27 -7.09 -3.13 -1.92
C ALA A 27 -6.87 -2.29 -0.65
N PRO A 28 -6.62 -0.97 -0.79
CA PRO A 28 -6.30 -0.13 0.35
C PRO A 28 -7.41 -0.24 1.41
N VAL A 29 -7.02 -0.65 2.61
CA VAL A 29 -7.94 -0.78 3.74
C VAL A 29 -8.09 0.60 4.34
N HIS A 30 -9.23 1.21 4.07
CA HIS A 30 -9.58 2.51 4.61
C HIS A 30 -10.03 2.40 6.08
N GLY A 31 -9.50 3.29 6.92
CA GLY A 31 -9.76 3.35 8.35
C GLY A 31 -8.70 2.66 9.23
N PHE A 32 -9.07 1.58 9.92
CA PHE A 32 -8.20 0.86 10.85
C PHE A 32 -8.11 -0.61 10.49
N VAL A 33 -7.07 -1.29 10.98
CA VAL A 33 -6.90 -2.72 10.73
C VAL A 33 -7.97 -3.51 11.47
N THR A 34 -8.93 -4.03 10.72
CA THR A 34 -9.98 -4.94 11.20
C THR A 34 -9.55 -6.39 11.06
N ASP A 35 -8.85 -6.72 9.97
CA ASP A 35 -8.36 -8.07 9.70
C ASP A 35 -6.90 -8.23 10.11
N MET A 36 -6.69 -8.71 11.35
CA MET A 36 -5.34 -8.94 11.87
C MET A 36 -4.62 -10.09 11.16
N THR A 37 -5.35 -11.05 10.59
CA THR A 37 -4.76 -12.22 9.91
C THR A 37 -4.08 -11.80 8.60
N ALA A 38 -4.79 -11.08 7.74
CA ALA A 38 -4.28 -10.52 6.50
C ALA A 38 -3.16 -9.52 6.77
N PHE A 39 -3.31 -8.71 7.83
CA PHE A 39 -2.26 -7.80 8.27
C PHE A 39 -0.98 -8.57 8.67
N ASN A 40 -1.08 -9.59 9.50
CA ASN A 40 0.08 -10.35 9.94
C ASN A 40 0.76 -11.09 8.76
N ALA A 41 -0.03 -11.57 7.79
CA ALA A 41 0.48 -12.13 6.54
C ALA A 41 1.20 -11.07 5.69
N PHE A 42 0.67 -9.84 5.62
CA PHE A 42 1.31 -8.73 4.92
C PHE A 42 2.64 -8.36 5.56
N ILE A 43 2.70 -8.21 6.90
CA ILE A 43 3.94 -7.92 7.62
C ILE A 43 4.97 -9.05 7.46
N ALA A 44 4.53 -10.31 7.41
CA ALA A 44 5.41 -11.45 7.17
C ALA A 44 6.11 -11.42 5.78
N THR A 45 5.60 -10.65 4.81
CA THR A 45 6.28 -10.41 3.51
C THR A 45 7.43 -9.40 3.60
N HIS A 46 7.65 -8.83 4.78
CA HIS A 46 8.62 -7.78 5.07
C HIS A 46 8.43 -6.53 4.19
N PRO A 47 7.26 -5.87 4.24
CA PRO A 47 6.93 -4.76 3.36
C PRO A 47 7.78 -3.52 3.68
N THR A 48 7.93 -2.63 2.69
CA THR A 48 8.52 -1.30 2.93
C THR A 48 7.49 -0.35 3.55
N PRO A 49 7.92 0.73 4.20
CA PRO A 49 7.02 1.75 4.75
C PRO A 49 6.07 2.34 3.71
N ASP A 50 6.54 2.48 2.47
CA ASP A 50 5.76 2.98 1.34
C ASP A 50 4.65 2.00 0.93
N GLN A 51 5.00 0.70 0.79
CA GLN A 51 4.04 -0.37 0.55
C GLN A 51 2.97 -0.45 1.63
N PHE A 52 3.37 -0.28 2.90
CA PHE A 52 2.42 -0.25 4.01
C PHE A 52 1.43 0.91 3.89
N ARG A 53 1.91 2.12 3.59
CA ARG A 53 1.03 3.29 3.41
C ARG A 53 0.12 3.16 2.19
N ALA A 54 0.56 2.46 1.15
CA ALA A 54 -0.28 2.15 0.00
C ALA A 54 -1.42 1.16 0.35
N ALA A 55 -1.13 0.14 1.16
CA ALA A 55 -2.12 -0.85 1.60
C ALA A 55 -3.02 -0.36 2.76
N TYR A 56 -2.48 0.49 3.64
CA TYR A 56 -3.14 1.00 4.84
C TYR A 56 -2.93 2.52 4.95
N PRO A 57 -3.58 3.33 4.11
CA PRO A 57 -3.36 4.78 4.05
C PRO A 57 -3.83 5.51 5.32
N ASP A 58 -4.85 4.98 6.00
CA ASP A 58 -5.42 5.55 7.22
C ASP A 58 -4.72 5.05 8.50
N VAL A 59 -3.84 4.05 8.40
CA VAL A 59 -3.08 3.53 9.53
C VAL A 59 -1.78 4.30 9.65
N LEU A 60 -1.61 4.97 10.79
CA LEU A 60 -0.39 5.68 11.12
C LEU A 60 0.74 4.68 11.38
N LEU A 61 1.65 4.56 10.41
CA LEU A 61 2.89 3.82 10.56
C LEU A 61 3.91 4.64 11.35
N VAL A 62 4.30 4.14 12.52
CA VAL A 62 5.37 4.71 13.35
C VAL A 62 6.61 3.83 13.20
N LEU A 63 7.67 4.40 12.64
CA LEU A 63 8.97 3.74 12.48
C LEU A 63 9.84 3.92 13.73
N PRO A 64 10.77 3.00 14.02
CA PRO A 64 11.66 3.16 15.17
C PRO A 64 12.52 4.41 15.00
N GLY A 65 12.64 5.19 16.08
CA GLY A 65 13.32 6.49 16.06
C GLY A 65 12.45 7.66 15.60
N THR A 66 11.22 7.41 15.12
CA THR A 66 10.27 8.50 14.85
C THR A 66 9.61 8.92 16.15
N VAL A 67 9.72 10.20 16.50
CA VAL A 67 8.98 10.76 17.65
C VAL A 67 7.52 10.89 17.24
N ALA A 68 6.71 9.91 17.62
CA ALA A 68 5.26 10.00 17.52
C ALA A 68 4.69 10.58 18.82
N THR A 69 3.79 11.56 18.70
CA THR A 69 3.00 12.06 19.83
C THR A 69 2.29 10.88 20.49
N ARG A 70 2.33 10.81 21.84
CA ARG A 70 1.71 9.73 22.63
C ARG A 70 0.18 9.84 22.66
N GLU A 71 -0.44 10.12 21.52
CA GLU A 71 -1.89 10.06 21.37
C GLU A 71 -2.33 8.60 21.52
N LEU A 72 -3.19 8.35 22.51
CA LEU A 72 -3.75 7.04 22.78
C LEU A 72 -4.92 6.84 21.81
N ARG A 73 -4.80 5.90 20.87
CA ARG A 73 -5.90 5.51 19.96
C ARG A 73 -6.16 4.03 20.12
N SER A 74 -7.33 3.69 20.64
CA SER A 74 -7.73 2.29 20.87
C SER A 74 -8.40 1.63 19.66
N ASN A 75 -8.50 2.31 18.53
CA ASN A 75 -8.76 1.67 17.25
C ASN A 75 -7.40 1.34 16.62
N ASN A 76 -7.22 0.16 16.00
CA ASN A 76 -5.99 -0.33 15.36
C ASN A 76 -5.52 0.54 14.15
N SER A 77 -5.42 1.84 14.37
CA SER A 77 -5.15 2.92 13.44
C SER A 77 -3.72 3.43 13.59
N ARG A 78 -2.94 2.90 14.54
CA ARG A 78 -1.52 3.19 14.68
C ARG A 78 -0.72 1.92 14.88
N TYR A 79 0.21 1.69 13.96
CA TYR A 79 1.11 0.55 14.00
C TYR A 79 2.53 1.02 14.31
N PHE A 80 3.09 0.53 15.41
CA PHE A 80 4.51 0.70 15.71
C PHE A 80 5.28 -0.41 15.02
N ALA A 81 5.81 -0.11 13.84
CA ALA A 81 6.61 -1.05 13.09
C ALA A 81 8.00 -1.20 13.70
N GLU A 82 8.47 -2.43 13.72
CA GLU A 82 9.88 -2.77 13.84
C GLU A 82 10.42 -2.89 12.42
N VAL A 83 11.59 -2.29 12.16
CA VAL A 83 12.24 -2.39 10.86
C VAL A 83 13.63 -3.00 10.99
N ASP A 84 14.03 -3.75 9.96
CA ASP A 84 15.38 -4.27 9.80
C ASP A 84 16.39 -3.16 9.45
N ALA A 85 17.69 -3.47 9.44
CA ALA A 85 18.76 -2.60 8.96
C ALA A 85 18.51 -2.02 7.55
N ASN A 86 17.73 -2.71 6.72
CA ASN A 86 17.33 -2.25 5.38
C ASN A 86 16.07 -1.36 5.36
N GLY A 87 15.50 -1.02 6.53
CA GLY A 87 14.30 -0.19 6.65
C GLY A 87 12.99 -0.89 6.23
N ARG A 88 13.00 -2.23 6.10
CA ARG A 88 11.79 -3.03 5.84
C ARG A 88 11.11 -3.38 7.14
N ILE A 89 9.79 -3.32 7.16
CA ILE A 89 8.96 -3.67 8.30
C ILE A 89 9.06 -5.18 8.51
N THR A 90 9.62 -5.63 9.63
CA THR A 90 9.75 -7.04 9.97
C THR A 90 8.74 -7.47 11.03
N GLY A 91 8.14 -6.52 11.73
CA GLY A 91 7.24 -6.77 12.83
C GLY A 91 6.69 -5.47 13.40
N GLY A 92 6.11 -5.55 14.60
CA GLY A 92 5.52 -4.40 15.28
C GLY A 92 4.27 -4.72 16.09
N LYS A 93 3.69 -3.69 16.69
CA LYS A 93 2.43 -3.81 17.45
C LYS A 93 1.50 -2.61 17.28
N PHE A 94 0.20 -2.84 17.46
CA PHE A 94 -0.78 -1.78 17.69
C PHE A 94 -0.82 -1.43 19.18
N MET A 95 -1.06 -0.16 19.51
CA MET A 95 -1.15 0.38 20.89
C MET A 95 -2.23 1.46 20.97
#